data_AF-A0A268NWQ7-F1
#
_entry.id   AF-A0A268NWQ7-F1
#
_cell.length_a   1.000
_cell.length_b   1.000
_cell.length_c   1.000
_cell.angle_alpha   90.00
_cell.angle_beta   90.00
_cell.angle_gamma   90.00
#
_symmetry.space_group_name_H-M   'P 1'
#
loop_
_entity.id
_entity.type
_entity.pdbx_description
1 polymer ?
#
loop_
_entity_poly.entity_id
_entity_poly.type
_entity_poly.pdbx_seq_one_letter_code
_entity_poly.pdbx_strand_id
1 'polypeptide(L)'
;MRVLARKKHKIFFSLLAVFIITVVPKVGVYINTNNYNTIRYDLGFPATWLSVTQQFNFADINLIGLVLNVAFFYLFFVFVDMSIKKIVNKLRRTD
;
A
#
# COMPACT_ATOMS: atom_id res chain seq x y z
N MET A 1 -13.57 10.62 21.38
CA MET A 1 -12.11 10.70 21.05
C MET A 1 -11.40 9.34 20.89
N ARG A 2 -11.67 8.28 21.67
CA ARG A 2 -10.96 6.98 21.57
C ARG A 2 -11.10 6.25 20.21
N VAL A 3 -12.24 6.39 19.53
CA VAL A 3 -12.47 5.77 18.21
C VAL A 3 -11.61 6.42 17.12
N LEU A 4 -11.41 7.74 17.18
CA LEU A 4 -10.61 8.49 16.22
C LEU A 4 -9.12 8.14 16.33
N ALA A 5 -8.62 7.94 17.55
CA ALA A 5 -7.24 7.52 17.79
C ALA A 5 -6.94 6.15 17.15
N ARG A 6 -7.83 5.16 17.29
CA ARG A 6 -7.67 3.84 16.64
C ARG A 6 -7.69 3.93 15.10
N LYS A 7 -8.50 4.83 14.53
CA LYS A 7 -8.56 5.04 13.07
C LYS A 7 -7.29 5.68 12.50
N LYS A 8 -6.67 6.63 13.23
CA LYS A 8 -5.41 7.28 12.81
C LYS A 8 -4.26 6.29 12.65
N HIS A 9 -4.17 5.29 13.54
CA HIS A 9 -3.12 4.28 13.48
C HIS A 9 -3.23 3.43 12.21
N LYS A 10 -4.46 3.04 11.80
CA LYS A 10 -4.66 2.27 10.56
C LYS A 10 -4.25 3.04 9.32
N ILE A 11 -4.54 4.35 9.25
CA ILE A 11 -4.10 5.21 8.13
C ILE A 11 -2.57 5.31 8.10
N PHE A 12 -1.94 5.54 9.26
CA PHE A 12 -0.48 5.59 9.37
C PHE A 12 0.17 4.27 8.92
N PHE A 13 -0.33 3.12 9.41
CA PHE A 13 0.18 1.81 8.98
C PHE A 13 -0.07 1.54 7.49
N SER A 14 -1.15 2.07 6.92
CA SER A 14 -1.43 1.96 5.48
C SER A 14 -0.42 2.75 4.66
N LEU A 15 -0.15 4.00 5.02
CA LEU A 15 0.88 4.81 4.38
C LEU A 15 2.27 4.16 4.49
N LEU A 16 2.60 3.63 5.67
CA LEU A 16 3.85 2.92 5.90
C LEU A 16 3.95 1.66 5.04
N ALA A 17 2.87 0.89 4.93
CA ALA A 17 2.82 -0.31 4.08
C ALA A 17 3.02 0.05 2.60
N VAL A 18 2.35 1.10 2.09
CA VAL A 18 2.57 1.59 0.72
C VAL A 18 4.04 1.93 0.51
N PHE A 19 4.65 2.69 1.42
CA PHE A 19 6.05 3.08 1.30
C PHE A 19 6.99 1.86 1.32
N ILE A 20 6.85 0.96 2.29
CA ILE A 20 7.69 -0.24 2.40
C ILE A 20 7.58 -1.10 1.14
N ILE A 21 6.36 -1.36 0.66
CA ILE A 21 6.11 -2.25 -0.49
C ILE A 21 6.61 -1.63 -1.80
N THR A 22 6.51 -0.30 -1.93
CA THR A 22 6.99 0.41 -3.12
C THR A 22 8.52 0.48 -3.14
N VAL A 23 9.17 0.76 -1.99
CA VAL A 23 10.60 1.09 -1.93
C VAL A 23 11.49 -0.13 -1.70
N VAL A 24 11.10 -1.07 -0.84
CA VAL A 24 11.99 -2.15 -0.37
C VAL A 24 11.95 -3.38 -1.28
N PRO A 25 10.80 -4.06 -1.47
CA PRO A 25 10.74 -5.23 -2.33
C PRO A 25 10.48 -4.88 -3.80
N LYS A 26 10.28 -3.59 -4.11
CA LYS A 26 9.86 -3.09 -5.44
C LYS A 26 8.68 -3.91 -5.98
N VAL A 27 7.66 -4.12 -5.14
CA VAL A 27 6.49 -4.91 -5.52
C VAL A 27 5.56 -4.05 -6.37
N GLY A 28 5.03 -4.64 -7.45
CA GLY A 28 4.25 -3.93 -8.44
C GLY A 28 5.10 -3.04 -9.36
N VAL A 29 6.32 -3.50 -9.71
CA VAL A 29 7.11 -2.90 -10.78
C VAL A 29 6.54 -3.33 -12.13
N TYR A 30 6.12 -2.35 -12.93
CA TYR A 30 5.82 -2.55 -14.34
C TYR A 30 6.89 -1.85 -15.18
N ILE A 31 7.42 -2.55 -16.17
CA ILE A 31 8.34 -1.96 -17.13
C ILE A 31 7.51 -1.34 -18.24
N ASN A 32 7.63 -0.02 -18.38
CA ASN A 32 6.93 0.74 -19.41
C ASN A 32 7.95 1.35 -20.37
N THR A 33 7.95 0.88 -21.61
CA THR A 33 8.71 1.47 -22.71
C THR A 33 7.81 2.47 -23.42
N ASN A 34 8.02 3.77 -23.16
CA ASN A 34 7.28 4.83 -23.84
C ASN A 34 7.83 5.02 -25.28
N ASN A 35 7.12 5.76 -26.14
CA ASN A 35 7.46 6.00 -27.56
C ASN A 35 8.86 6.61 -27.82
N TYR A 36 9.57 7.02 -26.77
CA TYR A 36 10.92 7.62 -26.82
C TYR A 36 12.04 6.65 -26.37
N ASN A 37 11.81 5.34 -26.34
CA ASN A 37 12.78 4.30 -25.95
C ASN A 37 13.39 4.43 -24.54
N THR A 38 12.86 5.32 -23.68
CA THR A 38 13.27 5.40 -22.27
C THR A 38 12.54 4.36 -21.44
N ILE A 39 13.27 3.44 -20.82
CA ILE A 39 12.74 2.46 -19.87
C ILE A 39 12.28 3.19 -18.59
N ARG A 40 11.02 2.99 -18.21
CA ARG A 40 10.42 3.48 -16.96
C ARG A 40 10.00 2.31 -16.07
N TYR A 41 10.23 2.45 -14.78
CA TYR A 41 9.75 1.56 -13.74
C TYR A 41 8.59 2.23 -13.02
N ASP A 42 7.41 1.68 -13.26
CA ASP A 42 6.15 2.07 -12.66
C ASP A 42 5.98 1.28 -11.36
N LEU A 43 5.99 1.96 -10.22
CA LEU A 43 6.01 1.39 -8.87
C LEU A 43 4.67 1.64 -8.14
N GLY A 44 4.18 0.60 -7.47
CA GLY A 44 3.04 0.68 -6.57
C GLY A 44 2.19 -0.58 -6.60
N PHE A 45 1.47 -0.82 -5.51
CA PHE A 45 0.55 -1.95 -5.41
C PHE A 45 -0.66 -1.60 -4.53
N PRO A 46 -1.90 -1.91 -4.95
CA PRO A 46 -2.28 -2.50 -6.24
C PRO A 46 -2.28 -1.53 -7.44
N ALA A 47 -2.08 -0.23 -7.22
CA ALA A 47 -2.08 0.79 -8.26
C ALA A 47 -0.72 1.50 -8.34
N THR A 48 -0.27 1.80 -9.56
CA THR A 48 0.95 2.57 -9.77
C THR A 48 0.79 4.00 -9.25
N TRP A 49 1.73 4.45 -8.41
CA TRP A 49 1.70 5.82 -7.88
C TRP A 49 3.01 6.58 -8.08
N LEU A 50 4.10 5.87 -8.35
CA LEU A 50 5.42 6.44 -8.52
C LEU A 50 6.08 5.85 -9.76
N SER A 51 6.56 6.69 -10.67
CA SER A 51 7.30 6.23 -11.85
C SER A 51 8.72 6.77 -11.78
N VAL A 52 9.70 5.90 -12.00
CA VAL A 52 11.14 6.26 -12.03
C VAL A 52 11.78 5.81 -13.34
N THR A 53 12.79 6.53 -13.82
CA THR A 53 13.53 6.14 -15.03
C THR A 53 14.54 5.03 -14.73
N GLN A 54 15.17 4.49 -15.78
CA GLN A 54 16.28 3.53 -15.65
C GLN A 54 17.46 4.05 -14.80
N GLN A 55 17.69 5.36 -14.81
CA GLN A 55 18.69 6.03 -13.98
C GLN A 55 18.18 6.36 -12.56
N PHE A 56 17.02 5.82 -12.16
CA PHE A 56 16.36 6.10 -10.88
C PHE A 56 16.00 7.58 -10.64
N ASN A 57 15.84 8.36 -11.71
CA ASN A 57 15.29 9.70 -11.60
C ASN A 57 13.76 9.61 -11.47
N PHE A 58 13.17 10.42 -10.59
CA PHE A 58 11.72 10.55 -10.51
C PHE A 58 11.18 11.06 -11.85
N ALA A 59 10.34 10.25 -12.49
CA ALA A 59 9.71 10.59 -13.76
C ALA A 59 8.35 11.24 -13.52
N ASP A 60 7.44 10.52 -12.84
CA ASP A 60 6.06 10.95 -12.65
C ASP A 60 5.51 10.49 -11.27
N ILE A 61 4.56 11.25 -10.73
CA ILE A 61 3.83 10.91 -9.50
C ILE A 61 2.33 10.87 -9.81
N ASN A 62 1.69 9.75 -9.52
CA ASN A 62 0.24 9.58 -9.62
C ASN A 62 -0.40 9.54 -8.22
N LEU A 63 -0.89 10.69 -7.78
CA LEU A 63 -1.55 10.82 -6.47
C LEU A 63 -2.83 10.00 -6.34
N ILE A 64 -3.54 9.75 -7.45
CA ILE A 64 -4.74 8.91 -7.43
C ILE A 64 -4.34 7.46 -7.11
N GLY A 65 -3.27 6.96 -7.73
CA GLY A 65 -2.69 5.66 -7.42
C GLY A 65 -2.27 5.55 -5.95
N LEU A 66 -1.69 6.62 -5.39
CA LEU A 66 -1.31 6.67 -3.97
C LEU A 66 -2.52 6.53 -3.05
N VAL A 67 -3.60 7.26 -3.34
CA VAL A 67 -4.85 7.17 -2.56
C VAL A 67 -5.46 5.78 -2.65
N LEU A 68 -5.48 5.17 -3.84
CA LEU A 68 -5.96 3.79 -4.02
C LEU A 68 -5.14 2.77 -3.23
N ASN A 69 -3.81 2.91 -3.23
CA ASN A 69 -2.94 2.05 -2.44
C ASN A 69 -3.21 2.19 -0.94
N VAL A 70 -3.30 3.42 -0.44
CA VAL A 70 -3.61 3.68 0.97
C VAL A 70 -4.98 3.12 1.35
N ALA A 71 -5.99 3.30 0.49
CA ALA A 71 -7.32 2.75 0.72
C ALA A 71 -7.32 1.22 0.75
N PHE A 72 -6.59 0.58 -0.16
CA PHE A 72 -6.43 -0.87 -0.21
C PHE A 72 -5.83 -1.42 1.10
N PHE A 73 -4.67 -0.88 1.53
CA PHE A 73 -4.05 -1.33 2.78
C PHE A 73 -4.89 -1.02 4.00
N TYR A 74 -5.60 0.10 4.00
CA TYR A 74 -6.52 0.43 5.08
C TYR A 74 -7.61 -0.64 5.22
N LEU A 75 -8.25 -1.03 4.11
CA LEU A 75 -9.25 -2.09 4.09
C LEU A 75 -8.64 -3.44 4.51
N PHE A 76 -7.46 -3.77 3.99
CA PHE A 76 -6.72 -4.97 4.38
C PHE A 76 -6.52 -5.05 5.90
N PHE A 77 -6.02 -3.99 6.54
CA PHE A 77 -5.84 -3.94 8.00
C PHE A 77 -7.16 -3.98 8.76
N VAL A 78 -8.25 -3.45 8.19
CA VAL A 78 -9.59 -3.61 8.78
C VAL A 78 -10.02 -5.08 8.77
N PHE A 79 -9.86 -5.78 7.64
CA PHE A 79 -10.19 -7.20 7.54
C PHE A 79 -9.34 -8.07 8.47
N VAL A 80 -8.02 -7.83 8.54
CA VAL A 80 -7.12 -8.54 9.45
C VAL A 80 -7.56 -8.36 10.90
N ASP A 81 -7.85 -7.13 11.32
CA ASP A 81 -8.33 -6.84 12.69
C ASP A 81 -9.67 -7.53 13.01
N MET A 82 -10.59 -7.61 12.05
CA MET A 82 -11.85 -8.36 12.23
C MET A 82 -11.61 -9.87 12.35
N SER A 83 -10.75 -10.43 11.50
CA SER A 83 -10.40 -11.86 11.53
C SER A 83 -9.71 -12.26 12.82
N ILE A 84 -8.74 -11.46 13.30
CA ILE A 84 -8.04 -11.71 14.57
C ILE A 84 -9.05 -11.71 15.73
N LYS A 85 -9.93 -10.71 15.82
CA LYS A 85 -10.96 -10.67 16.87
C LYS A 85 -11.89 -11.88 16.84
N LYS A 86 -12.28 -12.33 15.65
CA LYS A 86 -13.11 -13.52 15.48
C LYS A 86 -12.40 -14.78 16.00
N ILE A 87 -11.12 -14.95 15.67
CA ILE A 87 -10.30 -16.08 16.14
C ILE A 87 -10.14 -16.04 17.66
N VAL A 88 -9.76 -14.89 18.22
CA VAL A 88 -9.58 -14.72 19.68
C VAL A 88 -10.87 -15.03 20.45
N ASN A 89 -12.02 -14.54 19.97
CA ASN A 89 -13.30 -14.83 20.59
C ASN A 89 -13.71 -16.30 20.49
N LYS A 90 -13.31 -17.00 19.41
CA LYS A 90 -13.57 -18.44 19.26
C LYS A 90 -12.74 -19.23 20.26
N LEU A 91 -11.45 -18.91 20.40
CA LEU A 91 -10.57 -19.55 21.38
C LEU A 91 -11.09 -19.40 22.82
N ARG A 92 -11.47 -18.17 23.20
CA ARG A 92 -12.00 -17.89 24.54
C ARG A 92 -13.31 -18.61 24.90
N ARG A 93 -14.06 -19.13 23.92
CA ARG A 93 -15.29 -19.91 24.16
C ARG A 93 -15.04 -21.41 24.28
N THR A 94 -13.80 -21.84 24.05
CA THR A 94 -13.41 -23.26 24.09
C THR A 94 -12.75 -23.61 25.44
N ASP A 95 -12.34 -22.58 26.20
CA ASP A 95 -11.93 -22.62 27.62
C ASP A 95 -13.14 -22.37 28.53
#